data_AF-A0A140E545-F1
#
_entry.id   AF-A0A140E545-F1
#
_cell.length_a   1.000
_cell.length_b   1.000
_cell.length_c   1.000
_cell.angle_alpha   90.00
_cell.angle_beta   90.00
_cell.angle_gamma   90.00
#
_symmetry.space_group_name_H-M   'P 1'
#
loop_
_entity.id
_entity.type
_entity.pdbx_description
1 polymer ?
#
loop_
_entity_poly.entity_id
_entity_poly.type
_entity_poly.pdbx_seq_one_letter_code
_entity_poly.pdbx_strand_id
1 'polypeptide(L)'
;MTDPYQYYPTPEALSRKAWAMFKNQQFARVLEPSAGEGHLLRPGPYQYGKRLPIDCIEIDIRKHAVLRDEGFAVVGMDFLQFQSGSVYSHIIMNPPFAEGAKHVLKAWEILFDGEIVAILNAETVRNPFSKERQLLLRLIEQHGEVEFLQEMFAGEDAERKTPVDVALIWLKKTSTFEQDILGSILDDLRQDRQDRREADDVAGEFQLPHELALTNAFIDNAVLMFNAAVEAARQAVVSEARASRYRTMLGKTLGELSGGGISSEDDSSSDAVKRMLFKRYHDLKNRAWASILRSTQVTSRLSSTAQKRLESDFETVKSLEFTVPNIYGFLQGIIDQQGEIQLSMVCDVFDLITRYYSENAVFYMGWKSNDKHRTLGMRIKTTRFVLPGHKVESYHNSLNWESERLLADFDKVFALLDGKTEADVSLVSVFRQHFHALRVGKRIGGSYFDVRYYPGVGTIHFFPKSKTLIDRMNRWVGRQRRWLPPVESQAGQGFWQQYEQAETLDRAFHTEVNKQYPRSSRHVHFDPFWAIKHGGDSEREKGHHLLTQAMSTVLASRGIDPDAQLENEPSSLLEWTGSLPSATDLALAS
;
A
#
# COMPACT_ATOMS: atom_id res chain seq x y z
N MET A 1 -8.74 19.27 -28.68
CA MET A 1 -8.02 18.02 -28.34
C MET A 1 -9.07 16.93 -28.21
N THR A 2 -9.02 15.90 -29.05
CA THR A 2 -9.85 14.70 -28.88
C THR A 2 -9.38 13.99 -27.62
N ASP A 3 -10.28 13.83 -26.67
CA ASP A 3 -10.04 13.04 -25.46
C ASP A 3 -9.66 11.60 -25.86
N PRO A 4 -8.44 11.14 -25.53
CA PRO A 4 -7.91 9.85 -26.00
C PRO A 4 -8.70 8.65 -25.49
N TYR A 5 -9.45 8.80 -24.38
CA TYR A 5 -10.22 7.73 -23.76
C TYR A 5 -11.73 7.83 -24.03
N GLN A 6 -12.18 8.84 -24.79
CA GLN A 6 -13.60 9.08 -25.09
C GLN A 6 -14.49 9.04 -23.83
N TYR A 7 -14.11 9.80 -22.80
CA TYR A 7 -14.84 9.86 -21.54
C TYR A 7 -16.13 10.68 -21.68
N TYR A 8 -17.26 10.02 -21.43
CA TYR A 8 -18.59 10.61 -21.38
C TYR A 8 -19.26 10.26 -20.05
N PRO A 9 -19.28 11.17 -19.05
CA PRO A 9 -20.03 10.99 -17.81
C PRO A 9 -21.48 10.59 -18.11
N THR A 10 -21.92 9.45 -17.59
CA THR A 10 -23.28 8.95 -17.87
C THR A 10 -24.32 9.83 -17.16
N PRO A 11 -25.27 10.43 -17.90
CA PRO A 11 -26.35 11.23 -17.31
C PRO A 11 -27.17 10.40 -16.33
N GLU A 12 -27.61 10.99 -15.23
CA GLU A 12 -28.27 10.26 -14.13
C GLU A 12 -29.54 9.54 -14.61
N ALA A 13 -30.32 10.18 -15.49
CA ALA A 13 -31.51 9.59 -16.08
C ALA A 13 -31.20 8.31 -16.88
N LEU A 14 -30.09 8.32 -17.64
CA LEU A 14 -29.63 7.17 -18.41
C LEU A 14 -29.11 6.06 -17.48
N SER A 15 -28.35 6.42 -16.45
CA SER A 15 -27.86 5.48 -15.44
C SER A 15 -29.02 4.76 -14.73
N ARG A 16 -30.08 5.48 -14.34
CA ARG A 16 -31.29 4.87 -13.74
C ARG A 16 -31.99 3.90 -14.69
N LYS A 17 -32.10 4.26 -15.97
CA LYS A 17 -32.64 3.36 -17.01
C LYS A 17 -31.79 2.10 -17.17
N ALA A 18 -30.46 2.24 -17.20
CA ALA A 18 -29.55 1.11 -17.31
C ALA A 18 -29.69 0.11 -16.14
N TRP A 19 -29.75 0.60 -14.90
CA TRP A 19 -29.99 -0.26 -13.73
C TRP A 19 -31.37 -0.94 -13.76
N ALA A 20 -32.40 -0.22 -14.19
CA ALA A 20 -33.76 -0.77 -14.30
C ALA A 20 -33.90 -1.84 -15.39
N MET A 21 -32.95 -1.91 -16.33
CA MET A 21 -32.98 -2.88 -17.43
C MET A 21 -32.61 -4.30 -16.98
N PHE A 22 -31.92 -4.45 -15.84
CA PHE A 22 -31.66 -5.76 -15.27
C PHE A 22 -32.97 -6.46 -14.87
N LYS A 23 -33.17 -7.67 -15.38
CA LYS A 23 -34.35 -8.49 -15.05
C LYS A 23 -34.11 -9.27 -13.76
N ASN A 24 -32.86 -9.65 -13.48
CA ASN A 24 -32.46 -10.18 -12.19
C ASN A 24 -32.10 -9.04 -11.22
N GLN A 25 -32.79 -8.97 -10.08
CA GLN A 25 -32.56 -7.97 -9.04
C GLN A 25 -31.74 -8.50 -7.86
N GLN A 26 -31.27 -9.76 -7.95
CA GLN A 26 -30.36 -10.36 -6.97
C GLN A 26 -28.91 -10.13 -7.39
N PHE A 27 -28.33 -9.03 -6.92
CA PHE A 27 -26.96 -8.66 -7.22
C PHE A 27 -26.02 -9.34 -6.22
N ALA A 28 -25.25 -10.32 -6.69
CA ALA A 28 -24.21 -10.97 -5.90
C ALA A 28 -22.91 -10.17 -5.95
N ARG A 29 -22.49 -9.76 -7.15
CA ARG A 29 -21.36 -8.86 -7.42
C ARG A 29 -21.51 -8.25 -8.80
N VAL A 30 -21.22 -6.96 -8.91
CA VAL A 30 -21.39 -6.19 -10.16
C VAL A 30 -20.02 -5.72 -10.65
N LEU A 31 -19.79 -5.82 -11.96
CA LEU A 31 -18.62 -5.22 -12.61
C LEU A 31 -19.04 -3.99 -13.41
N GLU A 32 -18.30 -2.90 -13.23
CA GLU A 32 -18.25 -1.78 -14.16
C GLU A 32 -16.85 -1.79 -14.83
N PRO A 33 -16.75 -2.07 -16.13
CA PRO A 33 -15.48 -2.27 -16.82
C PRO A 33 -14.82 -0.99 -17.41
N SER A 34 -15.45 0.17 -17.27
CA SER A 34 -15.03 1.48 -17.81
C SER A 34 -15.54 2.63 -16.93
N ALA A 35 -15.14 2.62 -15.65
CA ALA A 35 -15.93 3.26 -14.59
C ALA A 35 -15.92 4.79 -14.62
N GLY A 36 -14.90 5.38 -15.25
CA GLY A 36 -14.68 6.81 -15.23
C GLY A 36 -14.61 7.33 -13.80
N GLU A 37 -15.50 8.25 -13.46
CA GLU A 37 -15.66 8.78 -12.09
C GLU A 37 -16.86 8.16 -11.34
N GLY A 38 -17.46 7.09 -11.88
CA GLY A 38 -18.52 6.35 -11.20
C GLY A 38 -19.94 6.85 -11.46
N HIS A 39 -20.16 7.79 -12.40
CA HIS A 39 -21.49 8.35 -12.70
C HIS A 39 -22.57 7.30 -13.01
N LEU A 40 -22.21 6.22 -13.72
CA LEU A 40 -23.11 5.09 -14.00
C LEU A 40 -23.57 4.34 -12.75
N LEU A 41 -22.74 4.37 -11.71
CA LEU A 41 -22.90 3.55 -10.51
C LEU A 41 -23.58 4.31 -9.36
N ARG A 42 -23.53 5.64 -9.35
CA ARG A 42 -24.15 6.49 -8.32
C ARG A 42 -25.64 6.19 -8.07
N PRO A 43 -26.50 6.01 -9.09
CA PRO A 43 -27.92 5.70 -8.86
C PRO A 43 -28.21 4.21 -8.69
N GLY A 44 -27.19 3.36 -8.50
CA GLY A 44 -27.36 1.93 -8.30
C GLY A 44 -28.22 1.60 -7.07
N PRO A 45 -28.96 0.48 -7.10
CA PRO A 45 -29.87 0.11 -6.01
C PRO A 45 -29.10 -0.32 -4.74
N TYR A 46 -29.81 -0.34 -3.62
CA TYR A 46 -29.32 -0.94 -2.37
C TYR A 46 -29.98 -2.30 -2.17
N GLN A 47 -29.21 -3.29 -1.73
CA GLN A 47 -29.72 -4.62 -1.40
C GLN A 47 -29.55 -4.86 0.11
N TYR A 48 -30.65 -5.17 0.80
CA TYR A 48 -30.70 -5.32 2.27
C TYR A 48 -30.13 -4.11 3.04
N GLY A 49 -30.40 -2.89 2.55
CA GLY A 49 -29.92 -1.64 3.15
C GLY A 49 -28.41 -1.39 2.98
N LYS A 50 -27.72 -2.24 2.21
CA LYS A 50 -26.29 -2.09 1.90
C LYS A 50 -26.11 -1.77 0.42
N ARG A 51 -25.06 -1.00 0.12
CA ARG A 51 -24.64 -0.76 -1.25
C ARG A 51 -24.20 -2.09 -1.88
N LEU A 52 -24.46 -2.25 -3.17
CA LEU A 52 -24.02 -3.43 -3.90
C LEU A 52 -22.48 -3.55 -3.89
N PRO A 53 -21.93 -4.77 -3.81
CA PRO A 53 -20.51 -4.99 -4.04
C PRO A 53 -20.20 -4.78 -5.53
N ILE A 54 -19.65 -3.61 -5.85
CA ILE A 54 -19.31 -3.18 -7.21
C ILE A 54 -17.79 -3.10 -7.34
N ASP A 55 -17.26 -3.80 -8.32
CA ASP A 55 -15.88 -3.68 -8.77
C ASP A 55 -15.83 -2.81 -10.02
N CYS A 56 -14.80 -1.97 -10.11
CA CYS A 56 -14.55 -1.02 -11.18
C CYS A 56 -13.23 -1.33 -11.87
N ILE A 57 -13.20 -1.17 -13.19
CA ILE A 57 -11.97 -1.12 -13.99
C ILE A 57 -11.93 0.25 -14.65
N GLU A 58 -10.79 0.93 -14.53
CA GLU A 58 -10.61 2.26 -15.12
C GLU A 58 -9.19 2.42 -15.63
N ILE A 59 -9.07 2.73 -16.92
CA ILE A 59 -7.78 2.87 -17.61
C ILE A 59 -7.07 4.17 -17.23
N ASP A 60 -7.81 5.22 -16.90
CA ASP A 60 -7.24 6.48 -16.42
C ASP A 60 -7.00 6.45 -14.91
N ILE A 61 -5.75 6.19 -14.52
CA ILE A 61 -5.29 6.12 -13.13
C ILE A 61 -5.69 7.38 -12.32
N ARG A 62 -5.81 8.55 -12.96
CA ARG A 62 -6.16 9.81 -12.29
C ARG A 62 -7.56 9.77 -11.65
N LYS A 63 -8.45 8.90 -12.12
CA LYS A 63 -9.82 8.77 -11.61
C LYS A 63 -9.96 7.75 -10.47
N HIS A 64 -8.91 6.95 -10.20
CA HIS A 64 -8.95 5.91 -9.16
C HIS A 64 -9.19 6.49 -7.77
N ALA A 65 -8.62 7.67 -7.49
CA ALA A 65 -8.84 8.35 -6.20
C ALA A 65 -10.33 8.69 -6.00
N VAL A 66 -10.98 9.26 -7.02
CA VAL A 66 -12.40 9.62 -6.98
C VAL A 66 -13.27 8.38 -6.79
N LEU A 67 -13.01 7.30 -7.52
CA LEU A 67 -13.75 6.03 -7.37
C LEU A 67 -13.62 5.44 -5.96
N ARG A 68 -12.41 5.47 -5.38
CA ARG A 68 -12.16 4.97 -4.01
C ARG A 68 -12.83 5.85 -2.95
N ASP A 69 -12.78 7.18 -3.12
CA ASP A 69 -13.45 8.13 -2.23
C ASP A 69 -14.98 7.97 -2.26
N GLU A 70 -15.53 7.61 -3.43
CA GLU A 70 -16.94 7.24 -3.57
C GLU A 70 -17.25 5.85 -3.01
N GLY A 71 -16.27 5.06 -2.58
CA GLY A 71 -16.44 3.74 -1.97
C GLY A 71 -16.55 2.59 -2.97
N PHE A 72 -16.07 2.75 -4.20
CA PHE A 72 -15.96 1.68 -5.19
C PHE A 72 -14.58 1.00 -5.14
N ALA A 73 -14.57 -0.31 -5.37
CA ALA A 73 -13.32 -1.09 -5.44
C ALA A 73 -12.77 -1.05 -6.87
N VAL A 74 -11.57 -0.51 -7.08
CA VAL A 74 -10.90 -0.55 -8.39
C VAL A 74 -10.04 -1.81 -8.48
N VAL A 75 -10.39 -2.74 -9.37
CA VAL A 75 -9.78 -4.09 -9.44
C VAL A 75 -8.84 -4.28 -10.63
N GLY A 76 -8.85 -3.38 -11.61
CA GLY A 76 -7.98 -3.46 -12.80
C GLY A 76 -7.82 -2.11 -13.50
N MET A 77 -6.88 -2.07 -14.46
CA MET A 77 -6.61 -0.90 -15.29
C MET A 77 -7.21 -1.05 -16.70
N ASP A 78 -6.92 -2.15 -17.39
CA ASP A 78 -7.44 -2.42 -18.74
C ASP A 78 -8.46 -3.57 -18.72
N PHE A 79 -9.69 -3.28 -19.12
CA PHE A 79 -10.75 -4.28 -19.18
C PHE A 79 -10.57 -5.31 -20.30
N LEU A 80 -9.98 -4.93 -21.43
CA LEU A 80 -9.80 -5.87 -22.54
C LEU A 80 -8.79 -6.97 -22.16
N GLN A 81 -7.90 -6.70 -21.21
CA GLN A 81 -6.96 -7.67 -20.61
C GLN A 81 -7.52 -8.41 -19.39
N PHE A 82 -8.73 -8.08 -18.93
CA PHE A 82 -9.31 -8.66 -17.72
C PHE A 82 -9.88 -10.07 -18.00
N GLN A 83 -9.51 -11.06 -17.17
CA GLN A 83 -9.90 -12.47 -17.38
C GLN A 83 -10.90 -13.00 -16.31
N SER A 84 -11.02 -12.33 -15.17
CA SER A 84 -11.70 -12.87 -13.97
C SER A 84 -13.20 -12.56 -13.92
N GLY A 85 -13.95 -12.86 -15.00
CA GLY A 85 -15.37 -12.51 -15.11
C GLY A 85 -16.37 -13.45 -14.42
N SER A 86 -15.95 -14.67 -14.05
CA SER A 86 -16.86 -15.73 -13.58
C SER A 86 -17.50 -15.48 -12.21
N VAL A 87 -16.99 -14.50 -11.46
CA VAL A 87 -17.46 -14.13 -10.12
C VAL A 87 -18.62 -13.12 -10.13
N TYR A 88 -18.87 -12.47 -11.27
CA TYR A 88 -19.88 -11.44 -11.40
C TYR A 88 -21.23 -12.04 -11.74
N SER A 89 -22.29 -11.49 -11.15
CA SER A 89 -23.67 -11.80 -11.55
C SER A 89 -24.23 -10.77 -12.53
N HIS A 90 -23.67 -9.56 -12.53
CA HIS A 90 -24.08 -8.48 -13.44
C HIS A 90 -22.86 -7.71 -13.93
N ILE A 91 -22.92 -7.25 -15.18
CA ILE A 91 -21.97 -6.28 -15.73
C ILE A 91 -22.78 -5.10 -16.25
N ILE A 92 -22.46 -3.88 -15.81
CA ILE A 92 -23.07 -2.65 -16.31
C ILE A 92 -21.96 -1.77 -16.88
N MET A 93 -22.13 -1.23 -18.09
CA MET A 93 -21.03 -0.52 -18.76
C MET A 93 -21.48 0.65 -19.63
N ASN A 94 -20.66 1.71 -19.63
CA ASN A 94 -20.67 2.77 -20.64
C ASN A 94 -19.27 2.89 -21.28
N PRO A 95 -18.89 1.94 -22.16
CA PRO A 95 -17.55 1.89 -22.72
C PRO A 95 -17.30 3.04 -23.72
N PRO A 96 -16.03 3.32 -24.06
CA PRO A 96 -15.68 4.21 -25.16
C PRO A 96 -16.46 3.86 -26.44
N PHE A 97 -17.17 4.82 -27.03
CA PHE A 97 -18.07 4.55 -28.17
C PHE A 97 -17.39 3.90 -29.37
N ALA A 98 -16.12 4.20 -29.63
CA ALA A 98 -15.35 3.58 -30.70
C ALA A 98 -15.15 2.06 -30.49
N GLU A 99 -15.00 1.63 -29.24
CA GLU A 99 -14.62 0.27 -28.86
C GLU A 99 -15.78 -0.49 -28.16
N GLY A 100 -17.00 0.07 -28.21
CA GLY A 100 -18.15 -0.45 -27.48
C GLY A 100 -18.52 -1.90 -27.82
N ALA A 101 -18.44 -2.28 -29.10
CA ALA A 101 -18.69 -3.67 -29.51
C ALA A 101 -17.69 -4.65 -28.89
N LYS A 102 -16.39 -4.29 -28.88
CA LYS A 102 -15.33 -5.13 -28.29
C LYS A 102 -15.54 -5.31 -26.78
N HIS A 103 -15.91 -4.24 -26.08
CA HIS A 103 -16.19 -4.32 -24.64
C HIS A 103 -17.37 -5.24 -24.33
N VAL A 104 -18.47 -5.15 -25.07
CA VAL A 104 -19.63 -6.04 -24.85
C VAL A 104 -19.27 -7.49 -25.17
N LEU A 105 -18.52 -7.75 -26.24
CA LEU A 105 -18.06 -9.10 -26.57
C LEU A 105 -17.13 -9.66 -25.49
N LYS A 106 -16.20 -8.84 -24.97
CA LYS A 106 -15.31 -9.22 -23.87
C LYS A 106 -16.10 -9.51 -22.59
N ALA A 107 -17.08 -8.67 -22.26
CA ALA A 107 -17.95 -8.89 -21.12
C ALA A 107 -18.75 -10.21 -21.26
N TRP A 108 -19.21 -10.52 -22.47
CA TRP A 108 -19.87 -11.79 -22.75
C TRP A 108 -18.94 -12.98 -22.62
N GLU A 109 -17.70 -12.88 -23.11
CA GLU A 109 -16.68 -13.93 -23.01
C GLU A 109 -16.42 -14.30 -21.55
N ILE A 110 -16.12 -13.31 -20.71
CA ILE A 110 -15.66 -13.54 -19.32
C ILE A 110 -16.79 -13.86 -18.34
N LEU A 111 -18.02 -13.39 -18.61
CA LEU A 111 -19.17 -13.63 -17.74
C LEU A 111 -19.52 -15.12 -17.78
N PHE A 112 -19.67 -15.76 -16.62
CA PHE A 112 -20.04 -17.18 -16.57
C PHE A 112 -21.56 -17.38 -16.68
N ASP A 113 -22.31 -16.70 -15.83
CA ASP A 113 -23.78 -16.75 -15.77
C ASP A 113 -24.28 -15.46 -15.12
N GLY A 114 -25.13 -14.70 -15.81
CA GLY A 114 -25.55 -13.38 -15.35
C GLY A 114 -26.17 -12.50 -16.44
N GLU A 115 -26.26 -11.21 -16.15
CA GLU A 115 -26.81 -10.22 -17.08
C GLU A 115 -25.79 -9.12 -17.39
N ILE A 116 -25.81 -8.63 -18.63
CA ILE A 116 -24.99 -7.51 -19.10
C ILE A 116 -25.92 -6.39 -19.55
N VAL A 117 -25.68 -5.17 -19.07
CA VAL A 117 -26.28 -3.95 -19.59
C VAL A 117 -25.20 -3.05 -20.15
N ALA A 118 -25.33 -2.65 -21.41
CA ALA A 118 -24.35 -1.83 -22.09
C ALA A 118 -24.98 -0.61 -22.77
N ILE A 119 -24.36 0.55 -22.58
CA ILE A 119 -24.70 1.82 -23.21
C ILE A 119 -23.75 2.01 -24.40
N LEU A 120 -24.24 1.81 -25.63
CA LEU A 120 -23.44 1.97 -26.84
C LEU A 120 -23.97 3.12 -27.71
N ASN A 121 -23.13 3.61 -28.63
CA ASN A 121 -23.63 4.43 -29.73
C ASN A 121 -24.60 3.59 -30.60
N ALA A 122 -25.75 4.14 -30.95
CA ALA A 122 -26.77 3.44 -31.75
C ALA A 122 -26.25 2.96 -33.11
N GLU A 123 -25.30 3.67 -33.72
CA GLU A 123 -24.66 3.29 -34.98
C GLU A 123 -23.86 1.99 -34.86
N THR A 124 -23.42 1.61 -33.66
CA THR A 124 -22.77 0.31 -33.42
C THR A 124 -23.70 -0.87 -33.71
N VAL A 125 -25.00 -0.67 -33.52
CA VAL A 125 -26.05 -1.66 -33.76
C VAL A 125 -26.69 -1.46 -35.14
N ARG A 126 -27.02 -0.22 -35.52
CA ARG A 126 -27.68 0.11 -36.81
C ARG A 126 -26.80 -0.15 -38.02
N ASN A 127 -25.47 -0.05 -37.89
CA ASN A 127 -24.52 -0.24 -38.98
C ASN A 127 -23.46 -1.30 -38.62
N PRO A 128 -23.78 -2.60 -38.78
CA PRO A 128 -22.89 -3.72 -38.48
C PRO A 128 -21.90 -4.01 -39.62
N PHE A 129 -21.08 -3.04 -39.97
CA PHE A 129 -20.11 -3.18 -41.07
C PHE A 129 -18.91 -4.09 -40.72
N SER A 130 -18.59 -4.25 -39.43
CA SER A 130 -17.45 -5.05 -38.95
C SER A 130 -17.89 -6.41 -38.41
N LYS A 131 -16.96 -7.38 -38.35
CA LYS A 131 -17.22 -8.72 -37.82
C LYS A 131 -17.68 -8.67 -36.35
N GLU A 132 -17.07 -7.78 -35.57
CA GLU A 132 -17.37 -7.58 -34.15
C GLU A 132 -18.81 -7.06 -33.98
N ARG A 133 -19.23 -6.07 -34.77
CA ARG A 133 -20.60 -5.55 -34.72
C ARG A 133 -21.63 -6.58 -35.20
N GLN A 134 -21.30 -7.36 -36.23
CA GLN A 134 -22.14 -8.46 -36.70
C GLN A 134 -22.30 -9.54 -35.63
N LEU A 135 -21.23 -9.86 -34.89
CA LEU A 135 -21.29 -10.81 -33.77
C LEU A 135 -22.14 -10.26 -32.63
N LEU A 136 -21.96 -8.98 -32.28
CA LEU A 136 -22.78 -8.31 -31.27
C LEU A 136 -24.28 -8.37 -31.64
N LEU A 137 -24.65 -8.12 -32.89
CA LEU A 137 -26.04 -8.22 -33.34
C LEU A 137 -26.62 -9.62 -33.14
N ARG A 138 -25.89 -10.66 -33.55
CA ARG A 138 -26.33 -12.05 -33.33
C ARG A 138 -26.51 -12.36 -31.85
N LEU A 139 -25.63 -11.82 -31.02
CA LEU A 139 -25.66 -12.03 -29.58
C LEU A 139 -26.88 -11.34 -28.95
N ILE A 140 -27.21 -10.11 -29.38
CA ILE A 140 -28.44 -9.42 -28.97
C ILE A 140 -29.66 -10.23 -29.41
N GLU A 141 -29.74 -10.65 -30.68
CA GLU A 141 -30.87 -11.44 -31.21
C GLU A 141 -31.09 -12.76 -30.46
N GLN A 142 -30.02 -13.42 -30.00
CA GLN A 142 -30.10 -14.73 -29.37
C GLN A 142 -30.32 -14.67 -27.86
N HIS A 143 -29.78 -13.63 -27.20
CA HIS A 143 -29.65 -13.63 -25.74
C HIS A 143 -30.17 -12.36 -25.07
N GLY A 144 -30.72 -11.41 -25.82
CA GLY A 144 -30.98 -10.09 -25.29
C GLY A 144 -32.00 -9.27 -26.05
N GLU A 145 -32.03 -7.99 -25.70
CA GLU A 145 -32.92 -6.97 -26.24
C GLU A 145 -32.17 -5.63 -26.32
N VAL A 146 -32.60 -4.74 -27.22
CA VAL A 146 -32.02 -3.40 -27.39
C VAL A 146 -33.11 -2.34 -27.44
N GLU A 147 -32.92 -1.26 -26.67
CA GLU A 147 -33.75 -0.05 -26.67
C GLU A 147 -32.93 1.10 -27.28
N PHE A 148 -33.48 1.80 -28.27
CA PHE A 148 -32.84 2.99 -28.84
C PHE A 148 -33.37 4.26 -28.16
N LEU A 149 -32.45 5.06 -27.63
CA LEU A 149 -32.75 6.29 -26.90
C LEU A 149 -32.12 7.48 -27.64
N GLN A 150 -32.91 8.53 -27.82
CA GLN A 150 -32.46 9.76 -28.48
C GLN A 150 -32.10 10.82 -27.44
N GLU A 151 -31.14 11.69 -27.79
CA GLU A 151 -30.81 12.92 -27.03
C GLU A 151 -30.39 12.72 -25.55
N MET A 152 -30.04 11.50 -25.13
CA MET A 152 -29.69 11.21 -23.73
C MET A 152 -28.45 12.00 -23.26
N PHE A 153 -27.47 12.22 -24.13
CA PHE A 153 -26.29 13.03 -23.84
C PHE A 153 -26.45 14.50 -24.29
N ALA A 154 -27.67 14.96 -24.59
CA ALA A 154 -27.96 16.36 -24.94
C ALA A 154 -28.75 17.12 -23.85
N GLY A 155 -29.20 16.41 -22.81
CA GLY A 155 -29.95 16.95 -21.67
C GLY A 155 -29.17 17.96 -20.80
N GLU A 156 -29.86 18.60 -19.86
CA GLU A 156 -29.25 19.54 -18.91
C GLU A 156 -28.31 18.85 -17.90
N ASP A 157 -28.55 17.57 -17.62
CA ASP A 157 -27.80 16.71 -16.70
C ASP A 157 -26.55 16.06 -17.34
N ALA A 158 -26.34 16.23 -18.65
CA ALA A 158 -25.16 15.74 -19.34
C ALA A 158 -23.98 16.73 -19.20
N GLU A 159 -22.94 16.32 -18.48
CA GLU A 159 -21.71 17.13 -18.32
C GLU A 159 -21.00 17.37 -19.66
N ARG A 160 -21.00 16.37 -20.54
CA ARG A 160 -20.43 16.47 -21.89
C ARG A 160 -21.53 16.28 -22.93
N LYS A 161 -22.00 17.39 -23.50
CA LYS A 161 -23.09 17.37 -24.47
C LYS A 161 -22.65 16.80 -25.82
N THR A 162 -23.33 15.75 -26.27
CA THR A 162 -23.12 15.15 -27.60
C THR A 162 -24.45 14.71 -28.20
N PRO A 163 -24.75 15.08 -29.46
CA PRO A 163 -25.97 14.69 -30.15
C PRO A 163 -25.82 13.27 -30.71
N VAL A 164 -25.74 12.28 -29.82
CA VAL A 164 -25.61 10.86 -30.17
C VAL A 164 -26.86 10.11 -29.72
N ASP A 165 -27.38 9.28 -30.62
CA ASP A 165 -28.36 8.26 -30.28
C ASP A 165 -27.65 7.11 -29.55
N VAL A 166 -28.30 6.59 -28.53
CA VAL A 166 -27.80 5.50 -27.68
C VAL A 166 -28.57 4.21 -27.98
N ALA A 167 -27.86 3.10 -28.07
CA ALA A 167 -28.43 1.76 -27.95
C ALA A 167 -28.18 1.26 -26.52
N LEU A 168 -29.25 1.13 -25.74
CA LEU A 168 -29.22 0.51 -24.42
C LEU A 168 -29.52 -0.98 -24.61
N ILE A 169 -28.51 -1.81 -24.37
CA ILE A 169 -28.53 -3.24 -24.66
C ILE A 169 -28.61 -4.00 -23.34
N TRP A 170 -29.51 -4.98 -23.26
CA TRP A 170 -29.55 -5.97 -22.20
C TRP A 170 -29.30 -7.36 -22.77
N LEU A 171 -28.43 -8.13 -22.13
CA LEU A 171 -28.09 -9.49 -22.51
C LEU A 171 -28.19 -10.40 -21.28
N LYS A 172 -28.73 -11.59 -21.46
CA LYS A 172 -28.74 -12.63 -20.44
C LYS A 172 -27.87 -13.80 -20.89
N LYS A 173 -26.76 -14.00 -20.18
CA LYS A 173 -25.95 -15.21 -20.32
C LYS A 173 -26.43 -16.21 -19.28
N THR A 174 -27.23 -17.17 -19.71
CA THR A 174 -27.48 -18.37 -18.91
C THR A 174 -26.36 -19.36 -19.22
N SER A 175 -25.68 -19.87 -18.20
CA SER A 175 -24.79 -21.01 -18.42
C SER A 175 -25.64 -22.17 -18.93
N THR A 176 -25.53 -22.46 -20.22
CA THR A 176 -25.88 -23.77 -20.75
C THR A 176 -24.79 -24.70 -20.26
N PHE A 177 -24.95 -25.15 -19.01
CA PHE A 177 -24.13 -26.16 -18.35
C PHE A 177 -23.91 -27.41 -19.24
N GLU A 178 -24.71 -27.59 -20.30
CA GLU A 178 -24.59 -28.66 -21.29
C GLU A 178 -23.79 -28.29 -22.57
N GLN A 179 -23.69 -27.01 -22.98
CA GLN A 179 -22.97 -26.59 -24.20
C GLN A 179 -21.50 -26.18 -23.93
N ASP A 180 -21.20 -25.56 -22.78
CA ASP A 180 -19.82 -25.24 -22.38
C ASP A 180 -18.97 -26.50 -22.08
N ILE A 181 -19.62 -27.65 -21.93
CA ILE A 181 -18.97 -28.96 -21.75
C ILE A 181 -18.41 -29.52 -23.08
N LEU A 182 -18.82 -29.00 -24.25
CA LEU A 182 -18.51 -29.62 -25.55
C LEU A 182 -17.79 -28.72 -26.57
N GLY A 183 -17.52 -27.44 -26.28
CA GLY A 183 -16.88 -26.56 -27.27
C GLY A 183 -15.93 -25.54 -26.67
N SER A 184 -14.70 -25.49 -27.21
CA SER A 184 -13.70 -24.41 -27.16
C SER A 184 -12.61 -24.37 -26.07
N ILE A 185 -12.38 -25.42 -25.27
CA ILE A 185 -11.19 -25.49 -24.37
C ILE A 185 -9.86 -25.52 -25.17
N LEU A 186 -9.89 -25.87 -26.47
CA LEU A 186 -8.71 -25.91 -27.34
C LEU A 186 -8.49 -24.65 -28.20
N ASP A 187 -9.49 -23.76 -28.29
CA ASP A 187 -9.35 -22.50 -29.05
C ASP A 187 -8.78 -21.37 -28.17
N ASP A 188 -9.14 -21.33 -26.88
CA ASP A 188 -8.57 -20.37 -25.90
C ASP A 188 -7.06 -20.56 -25.72
N LEU A 189 -6.56 -21.80 -25.79
CA LEU A 189 -5.13 -22.12 -25.72
C LEU A 189 -4.34 -21.71 -26.98
N ARG A 190 -5.02 -21.43 -28.10
CA ARG A 190 -4.40 -21.00 -29.36
C ARG A 190 -4.36 -19.47 -29.48
N GLN A 191 -5.36 -18.76 -28.97
CA GLN A 191 -5.36 -17.29 -28.91
C GLN A 191 -4.31 -16.76 -27.92
N ASP A 192 -4.13 -17.41 -26.76
CA ASP A 192 -3.12 -17.05 -25.74
C ASP A 192 -1.67 -17.09 -26.26
N ARG A 193 -1.40 -17.78 -27.37
CA ARG A 193 -0.08 -17.78 -28.04
C ARG A 193 0.10 -16.66 -29.05
N GLN A 194 -1.00 -16.10 -29.59
CA GLN A 194 -0.97 -15.01 -30.55
C GLN A 194 -0.89 -13.65 -29.85
N ASP A 195 -1.61 -13.47 -28.74
CA ASP A 195 -1.59 -12.23 -27.94
C ASP A 195 -0.23 -12.00 -27.25
N ARG A 196 0.54 -13.08 -27.01
CA ARG A 196 1.94 -13.00 -26.52
C ARG A 196 2.88 -12.23 -27.44
N ARG A 197 2.60 -12.16 -28.75
CA ARG A 197 3.45 -11.40 -29.68
C ARG A 197 3.18 -9.89 -29.67
N GLU A 198 2.00 -9.46 -29.22
CA GLU A 198 1.66 -8.04 -29.10
C GLU A 198 2.05 -7.47 -27.73
N ALA A 199 2.08 -8.31 -26.67
CA ALA A 199 2.58 -7.92 -25.35
C ALA A 199 4.11 -7.73 -25.27
N ASP A 200 4.88 -8.42 -26.13
CA ASP A 200 6.34 -8.26 -26.22
C ASP A 200 6.77 -6.85 -26.69
N ASP A 201 5.93 -6.13 -27.45
CA ASP A 201 6.21 -4.77 -27.92
C ASP A 201 5.95 -3.68 -26.86
N VAL A 202 5.14 -3.96 -25.83
CA VAL A 202 4.86 -3.03 -24.72
C VAL A 202 5.79 -3.24 -23.52
N ALA A 203 6.27 -4.47 -23.32
CA ALA A 203 7.22 -4.81 -22.26
C ALA A 203 8.64 -4.26 -22.50
N GLY A 204 8.96 -3.83 -23.73
CA GLY A 204 10.25 -3.25 -24.09
C GLY A 204 10.59 -1.94 -23.35
N GLU A 205 9.59 -1.24 -22.78
CA GLU A 205 9.78 0.04 -22.09
C GLU A 205 9.86 -0.08 -20.55
N PHE A 206 9.48 -1.22 -19.95
CA PHE A 206 9.51 -1.42 -18.50
C PHE A 206 10.74 -2.23 -18.07
N GLN A 207 11.91 -1.59 -18.03
CA GLN A 207 13.07 -2.15 -17.34
C GLN A 207 12.96 -1.81 -15.86
N LEU A 208 12.71 -2.83 -15.01
CA LEU A 208 12.94 -2.69 -13.58
C LEU A 208 14.40 -2.27 -13.35
N PRO A 209 14.66 -1.22 -12.57
CA PRO A 209 16.01 -0.94 -12.08
C PRO A 209 16.57 -2.20 -11.42
N HIS A 210 17.89 -2.40 -11.48
CA HIS A 210 18.62 -3.52 -10.84
C HIS A 210 18.48 -3.60 -9.30
N GLU A 211 17.59 -2.79 -8.71
CA GLU A 211 17.39 -2.59 -7.28
C GLU A 211 16.53 -3.68 -6.63
N LEU A 212 15.67 -4.35 -7.39
CA LEU A 212 14.86 -5.49 -6.94
C LEU A 212 15.42 -6.81 -7.47
N ALA A 213 15.47 -7.84 -6.63
CA ALA A 213 16.06 -9.15 -6.95
C ALA A 213 15.23 -10.02 -7.93
N LEU A 214 14.28 -9.42 -8.65
CA LEU A 214 13.35 -10.13 -9.52
C LEU A 214 13.74 -9.99 -10.98
N THR A 215 13.81 -11.12 -11.70
CA THR A 215 13.97 -11.12 -13.15
C THR A 215 12.61 -11.02 -13.83
N ASN A 216 12.56 -10.41 -15.03
CA ASN A 216 11.32 -10.35 -15.83
C ASN A 216 10.72 -11.75 -16.04
N ALA A 217 11.58 -12.74 -16.34
CA ALA A 217 11.19 -14.13 -16.49
C ALA A 217 10.53 -14.73 -15.23
N PHE A 218 10.86 -14.26 -14.02
CA PHE A 218 10.17 -14.72 -12.80
C PHE A 218 8.73 -14.22 -12.76
N ILE A 219 8.50 -12.94 -13.08
CA ILE A 219 7.16 -12.32 -13.06
C ILE A 219 6.27 -12.99 -14.10
N ASP A 220 6.77 -13.17 -15.32
CA ASP A 220 6.03 -13.81 -16.40
C ASP A 220 5.67 -15.25 -16.05
N ASN A 221 6.61 -16.00 -15.47
CA ASN A 221 6.34 -17.36 -15.01
C ASN A 221 5.35 -17.39 -13.83
N ALA A 222 5.40 -16.42 -12.92
CA ALA A 222 4.46 -16.34 -11.81
C ALA A 222 3.03 -16.10 -12.31
N VAL A 223 2.85 -15.18 -13.26
CA VAL A 223 1.54 -14.92 -13.89
C VAL A 223 1.07 -16.13 -14.69
N LEU A 224 1.96 -16.77 -15.45
CA LEU A 224 1.65 -18.00 -16.19
C LEU A 224 1.15 -19.12 -15.25
N MET A 225 1.87 -19.36 -14.16
CA MET A 225 1.52 -20.37 -13.16
C MET A 225 0.21 -20.03 -12.45
N PHE A 226 -0.03 -18.75 -12.16
CA PHE A 226 -1.28 -18.28 -11.60
C PHE A 226 -2.46 -18.54 -12.54
N ASN A 227 -2.36 -18.15 -13.82
CA ASN A 227 -3.41 -18.36 -14.81
C ASN A 227 -3.71 -19.86 -15.01
N ALA A 228 -2.66 -20.68 -15.12
CA ALA A 228 -2.82 -22.13 -15.19
C ALA A 228 -3.51 -22.72 -13.95
N ALA A 229 -3.19 -22.21 -12.75
CA ALA A 229 -3.83 -22.64 -11.51
C ALA A 229 -5.30 -22.20 -11.42
N VAL A 230 -5.62 -20.98 -11.87
CA VAL A 230 -7.00 -20.46 -11.95
C VAL A 230 -7.83 -21.32 -12.89
N GLU A 231 -7.30 -21.65 -14.07
CA GLU A 231 -7.99 -22.49 -15.03
C GLU A 231 -8.19 -23.92 -14.50
N ALA A 232 -7.15 -24.52 -13.90
CA ALA A 232 -7.28 -25.83 -13.26
C ALA A 232 -8.31 -25.82 -12.12
N ALA A 233 -8.35 -24.75 -11.31
CA ALA A 233 -9.35 -24.59 -10.27
C ALA A 233 -10.76 -24.45 -10.84
N ARG A 234 -10.94 -23.71 -11.94
CA ARG A 234 -12.22 -23.59 -12.64
C ARG A 234 -12.71 -24.95 -13.11
N GLN A 235 -11.85 -25.72 -13.78
CA GLN A 235 -12.16 -27.06 -14.25
C GLN A 235 -12.51 -28.02 -13.10
N ALA A 236 -11.79 -27.94 -11.98
CA ALA A 236 -12.07 -28.73 -10.78
C ALA A 236 -13.45 -28.41 -10.20
N VAL A 237 -13.79 -27.12 -10.04
CA VAL A 237 -15.09 -26.70 -9.49
C VAL A 237 -16.25 -27.15 -10.40
N VAL A 238 -16.09 -27.01 -11.72
CA VAL A 238 -17.11 -27.48 -12.68
C VAL A 238 -17.27 -29.00 -12.60
N SER A 239 -16.16 -29.73 -12.49
CA SER A 239 -16.18 -31.20 -12.37
C SER A 239 -16.84 -31.66 -11.07
N GLU A 240 -16.54 -31.00 -9.95
CA GLU A 240 -17.16 -31.24 -8.64
C GLU A 240 -18.68 -30.95 -8.67
N ALA A 241 -19.08 -29.83 -9.27
CA ALA A 241 -20.50 -29.48 -9.42
C ALA A 241 -21.26 -30.52 -10.26
N ARG A 242 -20.66 -30.98 -11.36
CA ARG A 242 -21.21 -32.04 -12.22
C ARG A 242 -21.35 -33.35 -11.46
N ALA A 243 -20.32 -33.74 -10.70
CA ALA A 243 -20.35 -34.94 -9.87
C ALA A 243 -21.44 -34.85 -8.78
N SER A 244 -21.57 -33.69 -8.13
CA SER A 244 -22.60 -33.45 -7.11
C SER A 244 -24.01 -33.55 -7.71
N ARG A 245 -24.24 -33.02 -8.92
CA ARG A 245 -25.51 -33.16 -9.63
C ARG A 245 -25.85 -34.61 -9.94
N TYR A 246 -24.90 -35.39 -10.45
CA TYR A 246 -25.11 -36.82 -10.68
C TYR A 246 -25.35 -37.59 -9.39
N ARG A 247 -24.64 -37.25 -8.30
CA ARG A 247 -24.88 -37.83 -6.97
C ARG A 247 -26.31 -37.57 -6.49
N THR A 248 -26.82 -36.35 -6.66
CA THR A 248 -28.21 -36.02 -6.34
C THR A 248 -29.21 -36.81 -7.19
N MET A 249 -28.94 -36.99 -8.48
CA MET A 249 -29.77 -37.81 -9.38
C MET A 249 -29.77 -39.30 -9.01
N LEU A 250 -28.65 -39.83 -8.50
CA LEU A 250 -28.53 -41.22 -8.05
C LEU A 250 -29.27 -41.48 -6.71
N GLY A 251 -29.68 -40.43 -6.01
CA GLY A 251 -30.44 -40.52 -4.76
C GLY A 251 -29.56 -40.68 -3.51
N LYS A 252 -30.23 -40.86 -2.36
CA LYS A 252 -29.59 -41.00 -1.05
C LYS A 252 -29.16 -42.45 -0.78
N THR A 253 -28.07 -42.61 -0.05
CA THR A 253 -27.63 -43.92 0.43
C THR A 253 -28.54 -44.45 1.56
N LEU A 254 -28.52 -45.76 1.79
CA LEU A 254 -29.23 -46.41 2.91
C LEU A 254 -28.84 -45.81 4.28
N GLY A 255 -27.58 -45.39 4.46
CA GLY A 255 -27.13 -44.72 5.69
C GLY A 255 -27.70 -43.31 5.88
N GLU A 256 -27.84 -42.54 4.80
CA GLU A 256 -28.42 -41.19 4.83
C GLU A 256 -29.94 -41.19 5.05
N LEU A 257 -30.62 -42.28 4.68
CA LEU A 257 -32.04 -42.49 4.96
C LEU A 257 -32.32 -42.89 6.43
N SER A 258 -31.30 -43.34 7.17
CA SER A 258 -31.47 -44.00 8.48
C SER A 258 -31.19 -43.12 9.70
N GLY A 259 -30.74 -41.86 9.54
CA GLY A 259 -30.60 -40.95 10.70
C GLY A 259 -29.49 -39.90 10.66
N GLY A 260 -28.74 -39.76 9.57
CA GLY A 260 -27.73 -38.70 9.42
C GLY A 260 -28.29 -37.52 8.63
N GLY A 261 -28.97 -36.59 9.30
CA GLY A 261 -29.39 -35.31 8.69
C GLY A 261 -28.18 -34.44 8.36
N ILE A 262 -27.52 -34.71 7.23
CA ILE A 262 -26.65 -33.73 6.59
C ILE A 262 -27.56 -32.90 5.69
N SER A 263 -27.72 -31.63 6.03
CA SER A 263 -28.30 -30.64 5.12
C SER A 263 -27.47 -30.65 3.84
N SER A 264 -27.96 -31.27 2.78
CA SER A 264 -27.34 -31.11 1.47
C SER A 264 -27.65 -29.69 1.01
N GLU A 265 -26.76 -28.74 1.31
CA GLU A 265 -26.67 -27.55 0.47
C GLU A 265 -26.49 -28.07 -0.96
N ASP A 266 -27.28 -27.54 -1.89
CA ASP A 266 -27.17 -27.92 -3.29
C ASP A 266 -25.89 -27.29 -3.86
N ASP A 267 -24.78 -27.96 -3.60
CA ASP A 267 -23.43 -27.62 -4.07
C ASP A 267 -23.34 -27.61 -5.61
N SER A 268 -24.40 -28.06 -6.31
CA SER A 268 -24.50 -28.01 -7.77
C SER A 268 -25.24 -26.78 -8.31
N SER A 269 -25.81 -25.94 -7.43
CA SER A 269 -26.48 -24.70 -7.83
C SER A 269 -25.49 -23.68 -8.42
N SER A 270 -25.95 -22.86 -9.37
CA SER A 270 -25.14 -21.80 -10.00
C SER A 270 -24.48 -20.88 -8.96
N ASP A 271 -25.22 -20.52 -7.90
CA ASP A 271 -24.69 -19.67 -6.82
C ASP A 271 -23.66 -20.37 -5.93
N ALA A 272 -23.78 -21.68 -5.69
CA ALA A 272 -22.75 -22.45 -4.99
C ALA A 272 -21.46 -22.52 -5.82
N VAL A 273 -21.59 -22.76 -7.13
CA VAL A 273 -20.46 -22.77 -8.08
C VAL A 273 -19.75 -21.41 -8.12
N LYS A 274 -20.49 -20.30 -8.28
CA LYS A 274 -19.92 -18.94 -8.28
C LYS A 274 -19.18 -18.62 -6.98
N ARG A 275 -19.75 -18.98 -5.83
CA ARG A 275 -19.10 -18.79 -4.51
C ARG A 275 -17.82 -19.60 -4.40
N MET A 276 -17.81 -20.84 -4.90
CA MET A 276 -16.62 -21.69 -4.88
C MET A 276 -15.52 -21.16 -5.81
N LEU A 277 -15.86 -20.75 -7.03
CA LEU A 277 -14.94 -20.11 -7.97
C LEU A 277 -14.30 -18.86 -7.36
N PHE A 278 -15.12 -17.97 -6.78
CA PHE A 278 -14.65 -16.77 -6.09
C PHE A 278 -13.66 -17.11 -4.96
N LYS A 279 -14.00 -18.09 -4.10
CA LYS A 279 -13.14 -18.51 -2.99
C LYS A 279 -11.80 -19.07 -3.47
N ARG A 280 -11.81 -19.92 -4.50
CA ARG A 280 -10.60 -20.52 -5.07
C ARG A 280 -9.73 -19.45 -5.73
N TYR A 281 -10.33 -18.58 -6.54
CA TYR A 281 -9.64 -17.48 -7.19
C TYR A 281 -8.97 -16.56 -6.17
N HIS A 282 -9.69 -16.15 -5.11
CA HIS A 282 -9.15 -15.26 -4.10
C HIS A 282 -7.99 -15.90 -3.31
N ASP A 283 -8.07 -17.19 -2.98
CA ASP A 283 -6.96 -17.91 -2.32
C ASP A 283 -5.72 -17.97 -3.23
N LEU A 284 -5.89 -18.31 -4.52
CA LEU A 284 -4.80 -18.32 -5.49
C LEU A 284 -4.17 -16.94 -5.66
N LYS A 285 -5.01 -15.89 -5.78
CA LYS A 285 -4.55 -14.50 -5.93
C LYS A 285 -3.74 -14.05 -4.70
N ASN A 286 -4.22 -14.36 -3.50
CA ASN A 286 -3.51 -14.06 -2.25
C ASN A 286 -2.14 -14.75 -2.19
N ARG A 287 -2.06 -16.02 -2.60
CA ARG A 287 -0.80 -16.77 -2.64
C ARG A 287 0.18 -16.19 -3.66
N ALA A 288 -0.31 -15.83 -4.84
CA ALA A 288 0.47 -15.29 -5.94
C ALA A 288 1.09 -13.94 -5.56
N TRP A 289 0.28 -12.99 -5.08
CA TRP A 289 0.73 -11.70 -4.57
C TRP A 289 1.73 -11.86 -3.42
N ALA A 290 1.43 -12.70 -2.42
CA ALA A 290 2.36 -12.94 -1.32
C ALA A 290 3.69 -13.56 -1.77
N SER A 291 3.68 -14.33 -2.87
CA SER A 291 4.89 -14.87 -3.49
C SER A 291 5.77 -13.78 -4.08
N ILE A 292 5.17 -12.85 -4.86
CA ILE A 292 5.88 -11.68 -5.41
C ILE A 292 6.54 -10.89 -4.29
N LEU A 293 5.78 -10.50 -3.26
CA LEU A 293 6.31 -9.72 -2.15
C LEU A 293 7.49 -10.41 -1.46
N ARG A 294 7.41 -11.72 -1.18
CA ARG A 294 8.53 -12.47 -0.59
C ARG A 294 9.76 -12.51 -1.50
N SER A 295 9.56 -12.65 -2.80
CA SER A 295 10.66 -12.77 -3.77
C SER A 295 11.41 -11.47 -4.03
N THR A 296 10.81 -10.30 -3.74
CA THR A 296 11.49 -9.00 -3.85
C THR A 296 12.66 -8.82 -2.87
N GLN A 297 12.72 -9.62 -1.79
CA GLN A 297 13.60 -9.44 -0.63
C GLN A 297 13.51 -8.05 0.04
N VAL A 298 12.50 -7.24 -0.27
CA VAL A 298 12.32 -5.91 0.33
C VAL A 298 12.08 -6.06 1.84
N THR A 299 11.21 -6.98 2.24
CA THR A 299 10.81 -7.17 3.64
C THR A 299 11.96 -7.56 4.57
N SER A 300 12.98 -8.26 4.08
CA SER A 300 14.13 -8.64 4.91
C SER A 300 14.98 -7.42 5.31
N ARG A 301 14.99 -6.38 4.48
CA ARG A 301 15.73 -5.13 4.71
C ARG A 301 14.98 -4.10 5.56
N LEU A 302 13.68 -4.30 5.78
CA LEU A 302 12.84 -3.37 6.56
C LEU A 302 12.89 -3.62 8.06
N SER A 303 12.73 -2.57 8.87
CA SER A 303 12.45 -2.72 10.30
C SER A 303 11.10 -3.40 10.50
N SER A 304 10.87 -3.94 11.69
CA SER A 304 9.61 -4.62 11.99
C SER A 304 8.39 -3.72 11.91
N THR A 305 8.53 -2.44 12.24
CA THR A 305 7.45 -1.45 12.08
C THR A 305 7.22 -1.11 10.61
N ALA A 306 8.28 -0.92 9.83
CA ALA A 306 8.18 -0.66 8.40
C ALA A 306 7.60 -1.86 7.64
N GLN A 307 7.97 -3.08 8.01
CA GLN A 307 7.39 -4.31 7.46
C GLN A 307 5.88 -4.36 7.68
N LYS A 308 5.41 -4.07 8.89
CA LYS A 308 3.96 -4.04 9.19
C LYS A 308 3.21 -2.97 8.40
N ARG A 309 3.80 -1.79 8.20
CA ARG A 309 3.23 -0.73 7.37
C ARG A 309 3.10 -1.20 5.91
N LEU A 310 4.18 -1.75 5.35
CA LEU A 310 4.17 -2.30 3.99
C LEU A 310 3.15 -3.44 3.84
N GLU A 311 3.06 -4.35 4.81
CA GLU A 311 2.06 -5.43 4.81
C GLU A 311 0.62 -4.91 4.89
N SER A 312 0.38 -3.83 5.64
CA SER A 312 -0.92 -3.15 5.68
C SER A 312 -1.26 -2.50 4.34
N ASP A 313 -0.32 -1.78 3.74
CA ASP A 313 -0.50 -1.14 2.42
C ASP A 313 -0.70 -2.19 1.32
N PHE A 314 -0.05 -3.35 1.48
CA PHE A 314 -0.16 -4.49 0.57
C PHE A 314 -1.57 -5.10 0.52
N GLU A 315 -2.39 -4.96 1.56
CA GLU A 315 -3.80 -5.40 1.50
C GLU A 315 -4.59 -4.66 0.41
N THR A 316 -4.24 -3.40 0.15
CA THR A 316 -4.85 -2.62 -0.95
C THR A 316 -4.37 -3.14 -2.30
N VAL A 317 -3.09 -3.52 -2.41
CA VAL A 317 -2.52 -4.10 -3.64
C VAL A 317 -3.13 -5.46 -3.98
N LYS A 318 -3.42 -6.31 -2.98
CA LYS A 318 -4.08 -7.61 -3.21
C LYS A 318 -5.45 -7.50 -3.87
N SER A 319 -6.09 -6.34 -3.82
CA SER A 319 -7.36 -6.10 -4.53
C SER A 319 -7.19 -6.10 -6.05
N LEU A 320 -6.02 -5.66 -6.54
CA LEU A 320 -5.68 -5.64 -7.96
C LEU A 320 -5.65 -7.06 -8.54
N GLU A 321 -5.98 -7.18 -9.83
CA GLU A 321 -5.74 -8.41 -10.59
C GLU A 321 -4.26 -8.76 -10.62
N PHE A 322 -3.98 -10.07 -10.58
CA PHE A 322 -2.61 -10.57 -10.62
C PHE A 322 -2.10 -10.62 -12.07
N THR A 323 -1.71 -9.47 -12.61
CA THR A 323 -1.22 -9.30 -13.98
C THR A 323 0.18 -8.73 -14.00
N VAL A 324 0.90 -8.92 -15.11
CA VAL A 324 2.26 -8.38 -15.31
C VAL A 324 2.31 -6.85 -15.08
N PRO A 325 1.44 -6.02 -15.68
CA PRO A 325 1.47 -4.57 -15.48
C PRO A 325 1.21 -4.15 -14.02
N ASN A 326 0.27 -4.80 -13.34
CA ASN A 326 -0.04 -4.48 -11.94
C ASN A 326 1.11 -4.85 -11.01
N ILE A 327 1.82 -5.94 -11.29
CA ILE A 327 3.02 -6.33 -10.54
C ILE A 327 4.11 -5.28 -10.74
N TYR A 328 4.40 -4.87 -11.98
CA TYR A 328 5.39 -3.80 -12.22
C TYR A 328 5.01 -2.48 -11.56
N GLY A 329 3.75 -2.05 -11.66
CA GLY A 329 3.27 -0.83 -11.00
C GLY A 329 3.43 -0.88 -9.48
N PHE A 330 3.16 -2.04 -8.87
CA PHE A 330 3.41 -2.26 -7.45
C PHE A 330 4.90 -2.18 -7.09
N LEU A 331 5.76 -2.85 -7.85
CA LEU A 331 7.20 -2.86 -7.61
C LEU A 331 7.83 -1.46 -7.77
N GLN A 332 7.39 -0.71 -8.78
CA GLN A 332 7.79 0.68 -8.97
C GLN A 332 7.36 1.54 -7.78
N GLY A 333 6.12 1.37 -7.30
CA GLY A 333 5.64 2.06 -6.11
C GLY A 333 6.48 1.81 -4.86
N ILE A 334 7.05 0.61 -4.68
CA ILE A 334 7.98 0.33 -3.58
C ILE A 334 9.29 1.13 -3.75
N ILE A 335 9.84 1.14 -4.96
CA ILE A 335 11.09 1.87 -5.27
C ILE A 335 10.89 3.36 -5.02
N ASP A 336 9.80 3.93 -5.54
CA ASP A 336 9.49 5.35 -5.38
C ASP A 336 9.31 5.76 -3.90
N GLN A 337 8.79 4.84 -3.07
CA GLN A 337 8.60 5.07 -1.64
C GLN A 337 9.82 4.71 -0.78
N GLN A 338 10.90 4.17 -1.36
CA GLN A 338 12.04 3.65 -0.60
C GLN A 338 12.65 4.69 0.35
N GLY A 339 12.81 5.94 -0.11
CA GLY A 339 13.37 7.03 0.70
C GLY A 339 12.54 7.33 1.95
N GLU A 340 11.21 7.39 1.80
CA GLU A 340 10.28 7.62 2.92
C GLU A 340 10.26 6.43 3.88
N ILE A 341 10.28 5.20 3.37
CA ILE A 341 10.35 3.99 4.21
C ILE A 341 11.63 4.01 5.06
N GLN A 342 12.79 4.27 4.44
CA GLN A 342 14.06 4.38 5.13
C GLN A 342 14.05 5.47 6.20
N LEU A 343 13.53 6.66 5.87
CA LEU A 343 13.42 7.77 6.81
C LEU A 343 12.51 7.42 8.00
N SER A 344 11.40 6.71 7.74
CA SER A 344 10.48 6.26 8.78
C SER A 344 11.14 5.25 9.72
N MET A 345 11.96 4.32 9.20
CA MET A 345 12.70 3.36 10.01
C MET A 345 13.68 4.05 10.96
N VAL A 346 14.40 5.06 10.47
CA VAL A 346 15.33 5.87 11.28
C VAL A 346 14.57 6.63 12.36
N CYS A 347 13.41 7.23 12.03
CA CYS A 347 12.54 7.89 13.00
C CYS A 347 12.02 6.92 14.08
N ASP A 348 11.60 5.71 13.70
CA ASP A 348 11.09 4.70 14.64
C ASP A 348 12.15 4.29 15.67
N VAL A 349 13.39 4.04 15.22
CA VAL A 349 14.52 3.72 16.11
C VAL A 349 14.87 4.92 17.00
N PHE A 350 14.87 6.14 16.45
CA PHE A 350 15.11 7.35 17.22
C PHE A 350 14.06 7.54 18.33
N ASP A 351 12.77 7.36 18.01
CA ASP A 351 11.70 7.49 18.98
C ASP A 351 11.79 6.40 20.04
N LEU A 352 12.09 5.17 19.65
CA LEU A 352 12.29 4.07 20.59
C LEU A 352 13.41 4.36 21.59
N ILE A 353 14.55 4.89 21.13
CA ILE A 353 15.67 5.30 21.99
C ILE A 353 15.24 6.40 22.95
N THR A 354 14.47 7.38 22.48
CA THR A 354 14.11 8.55 23.29
C THR A 354 12.84 8.38 24.10
N ARG A 355 12.08 7.29 23.91
CA ARG A 355 10.76 7.07 24.53
C ARG A 355 10.80 7.00 26.05
N TYR A 356 11.66 6.16 26.61
CA TYR A 356 11.55 5.76 28.02
C TYR A 356 12.48 6.50 28.98
N TYR A 357 13.71 6.80 28.56
CA TYR A 357 14.69 7.50 29.40
C TYR A 357 15.04 8.84 28.77
N SER A 358 14.67 9.93 29.45
CA SER A 358 15.02 11.29 29.01
C SER A 358 16.54 11.49 28.89
N GLU A 359 17.31 10.79 29.73
CA GLU A 359 18.78 10.86 29.71
C GLU A 359 19.43 10.28 28.45
N ASN A 360 18.69 9.56 27.60
CA ASN A 360 19.20 9.06 26.32
C ASN A 360 19.40 10.16 25.27
N ALA A 361 18.78 11.32 25.49
CA ALA A 361 18.81 12.43 24.57
C ALA A 361 19.22 13.73 25.26
N VAL A 362 19.56 14.71 24.45
CA VAL A 362 19.84 16.08 24.85
C VAL A 362 19.04 17.03 23.97
N PHE A 363 18.79 18.21 24.50
CA PHE A 363 17.97 19.23 23.86
C PHE A 363 18.84 20.36 23.31
N TYR A 364 18.36 20.99 22.24
CA TYR A 364 18.94 22.19 21.65
C TYR A 364 17.81 23.07 21.08
N MET A 365 18.03 24.38 20.97
CA MET A 365 17.08 25.26 20.29
C MET A 365 16.95 24.85 18.83
N GLY A 366 15.73 24.44 18.43
CA GLY A 366 15.43 24.08 17.06
C GLY A 366 15.50 25.26 16.11
N TRP A 367 15.64 24.94 14.82
CA TRP A 367 15.67 25.89 13.72
C TRP A 367 14.36 26.65 13.54
N LYS A 368 14.46 27.87 12.99
CA LYS A 368 13.37 28.82 12.89
C LYS A 368 13.48 29.63 11.60
N SER A 369 12.43 29.63 10.77
CA SER A 369 12.24 30.64 9.73
C SER A 369 11.34 31.79 10.18
N ASN A 370 10.49 31.59 11.21
CA ASN A 370 9.63 32.61 11.82
C ASN A 370 9.28 32.33 13.32
N ASP A 371 8.84 33.36 14.05
CA ASP A 371 8.65 33.40 15.51
C ASP A 371 7.60 32.49 16.12
N LYS A 372 6.65 31.99 15.32
CA LYS A 372 5.53 31.18 15.82
C LYS A 372 5.80 29.67 15.90
N HIS A 373 6.93 29.17 15.40
CA HIS A 373 7.16 27.71 15.26
C HIS A 373 8.42 27.18 15.95
N ARG A 374 9.06 27.95 16.84
CA ARG A 374 10.29 27.50 17.50
C ARG A 374 9.98 26.40 18.53
N THR A 375 10.28 25.16 18.14
CA THR A 375 10.25 24.00 19.04
C THR A 375 11.66 23.60 19.44
N LEU A 376 11.79 22.97 20.60
CA LEU A 376 13.06 22.37 21.01
C LEU A 376 13.38 21.15 20.14
N GLY A 377 14.56 21.17 19.54
CA GLY A 377 15.14 20.01 18.90
C GLY A 377 15.68 19.04 19.94
N MET A 378 15.71 17.76 19.57
CA MET A 378 16.29 16.70 20.39
C MET A 378 17.31 15.91 19.57
N ARG A 379 18.40 15.50 20.20
CA ARG A 379 19.36 14.58 19.61
C ARG A 379 19.78 13.50 20.61
N ILE A 380 20.00 12.28 20.12
CA ILE A 380 20.47 11.15 20.92
C ILE A 380 21.93 11.40 21.33
N LYS A 381 22.27 11.01 22.56
CA LYS A 381 23.64 11.09 23.08
C LYS A 381 24.57 10.17 22.30
N THR A 382 25.75 10.66 22.00
CA THR A 382 26.78 9.91 21.24
C THR A 382 27.58 8.93 22.10
N THR A 383 27.36 8.94 23.42
CA THR A 383 28.16 8.20 24.41
C THR A 383 27.51 6.90 24.88
N ARG A 384 26.23 6.96 25.29
CA ARG A 384 25.46 5.81 25.75
C ARG A 384 23.96 6.12 25.75
N PHE A 385 23.14 5.13 25.43
CA PHE A 385 21.71 5.14 25.73
C PHE A 385 21.26 3.79 26.31
N VAL A 386 20.09 3.77 26.95
CA VAL A 386 19.54 2.62 27.69
C VAL A 386 18.12 2.32 27.22
N LEU A 387 17.82 1.04 26.96
CA LEU A 387 16.46 0.58 26.70
C LEU A 387 15.98 -0.33 27.84
N PRO A 388 14.81 -0.06 28.45
CA PRO A 388 14.18 -0.94 29.42
C PRO A 388 13.25 -1.96 28.74
N GLY A 389 12.66 -2.86 29.53
CA GLY A 389 11.61 -3.78 29.05
C GLY A 389 12.11 -5.13 28.55
N HIS A 390 13.38 -5.46 28.82
CA HIS A 390 14.05 -6.68 28.36
C HIS A 390 14.32 -7.64 29.51
N LYS A 391 13.40 -7.75 30.49
CA LYS A 391 13.57 -8.67 31.62
C LYS A 391 13.38 -10.11 31.14
N VAL A 392 14.22 -11.01 31.63
CA VAL A 392 14.18 -12.44 31.29
C VAL A 392 14.31 -13.25 32.57
N GLU A 393 13.49 -14.29 32.71
CA GLU A 393 13.56 -15.19 33.88
C GLU A 393 14.90 -15.93 33.96
N SER A 394 15.26 -16.33 35.18
CA SER A 394 16.59 -16.92 35.46
C SER A 394 16.91 -18.16 34.62
N TYR A 395 15.89 -18.95 34.26
CA TYR A 395 15.99 -20.21 33.51
C TYR A 395 16.05 -20.05 31.98
N HIS A 396 15.77 -18.85 31.44
CA HIS A 396 15.82 -18.62 30.00
C HIS A 396 17.25 -18.39 29.51
N ASN A 397 17.60 -18.97 28.35
CA ASN A 397 18.95 -18.89 27.77
C ASN A 397 19.05 -17.96 26.57
N SER A 398 18.03 -17.14 26.31
CA SER A 398 17.99 -16.15 25.23
C SER A 398 17.10 -14.97 25.61
N LEU A 399 17.16 -13.92 24.80
CA LEU A 399 16.13 -12.89 24.81
C LEU A 399 14.80 -13.46 24.27
N ASN A 400 13.69 -12.77 24.58
CA ASN A 400 12.42 -13.06 23.93
C ASN A 400 12.42 -12.55 22.49
N TRP A 401 11.48 -13.05 21.69
CA TRP A 401 11.38 -12.71 20.27
C TRP A 401 11.21 -11.21 20.01
N GLU A 402 10.47 -10.48 20.86
CA GLU A 402 10.27 -9.03 20.71
C GLU A 402 11.57 -8.25 20.88
N SER A 403 12.40 -8.65 21.85
CA SER A 403 13.70 -8.03 22.09
C SER A 403 14.67 -8.36 20.96
N GLU A 404 14.68 -9.60 20.46
CA GLU A 404 15.50 -9.94 19.28
C GLU A 404 15.09 -9.14 18.04
N ARG A 405 13.79 -8.97 17.81
CA ARG A 405 13.28 -8.16 16.70
C ARG A 405 13.70 -6.69 16.82
N LEU A 406 13.67 -6.15 18.03
CA LEU A 406 14.18 -4.80 18.31
C LEU A 406 15.68 -4.70 17.99
N LEU A 407 16.49 -5.69 18.37
CA LEU A 407 17.92 -5.69 18.04
C LEU A 407 18.14 -5.74 16.52
N ALA A 408 17.36 -6.55 15.80
CA ALA A 408 17.41 -6.61 14.33
C ALA A 408 17.06 -5.26 13.68
N ASP A 409 16.09 -4.53 14.23
CA ASP A 409 15.72 -3.20 13.72
C ASP A 409 16.88 -2.20 13.87
N PHE A 410 17.64 -2.28 14.97
CA PHE A 410 18.85 -1.49 15.16
C PHE A 410 19.94 -1.88 14.16
N ASP A 411 20.17 -3.18 13.96
CA ASP A 411 21.16 -3.64 12.99
C ASP A 411 20.87 -3.13 11.58
N LYS A 412 19.60 -3.19 11.14
CA LYS A 412 19.18 -2.70 9.81
C LYS A 412 19.31 -1.19 9.68
N VAL A 413 18.86 -0.43 10.67
CA VAL A 413 18.92 1.04 10.63
C VAL A 413 20.36 1.53 10.65
N PHE A 414 21.23 0.93 11.45
CA PHE A 414 22.63 1.36 11.50
C PHE A 414 23.45 0.87 10.30
N ALA A 415 23.11 -0.29 9.72
CA ALA A 415 23.65 -0.68 8.41
C ALA A 415 23.24 0.30 7.32
N LEU A 416 21.96 0.66 7.25
CA LEU A 416 21.43 1.67 6.33
C LEU A 416 22.17 3.02 6.48
N LEU A 417 22.32 3.49 7.72
CA LEU A 417 23.03 4.74 8.00
C LEU A 417 24.51 4.65 7.61
N ASP A 418 25.13 3.48 7.68
CA ASP A 418 26.51 3.21 7.27
C ASP A 418 26.66 3.00 5.74
N GLY A 419 25.56 2.98 4.99
CA GLY A 419 25.55 2.69 3.55
C GLY A 419 25.74 1.21 3.22
N LYS A 420 25.47 0.32 4.19
CA LYS A 420 25.54 -1.15 4.05
C LYS A 420 24.14 -1.77 4.02
N THR A 421 24.06 -2.97 3.45
CA THR A 421 22.84 -3.80 3.45
C THR A 421 22.61 -4.50 4.79
N GLU A 422 23.68 -4.94 5.44
CA GLU A 422 23.64 -5.66 6.71
C GLU A 422 24.85 -5.35 7.60
N ALA A 423 24.71 -5.67 8.88
CA ALA A 423 25.78 -5.52 9.86
C ALA A 423 26.70 -6.75 9.83
N ASP A 424 28.01 -6.54 9.70
CA ASP A 424 29.02 -7.63 9.72
C ASP A 424 28.91 -8.54 10.96
N VAL A 425 28.61 -7.94 12.13
CA VAL A 425 28.36 -8.61 13.41
C VAL A 425 27.11 -7.97 14.03
N SER A 426 25.95 -8.56 13.75
CA SER A 426 24.65 -8.10 14.24
C SER A 426 24.52 -8.18 15.77
N LEU A 427 23.74 -7.27 16.36
CA LEU A 427 23.31 -7.34 17.75
C LEU A 427 22.54 -8.64 18.04
N VAL A 428 21.75 -9.12 17.08
CA VAL A 428 21.06 -10.42 17.19
C VAL A 428 22.07 -11.56 17.38
N SER A 429 23.11 -11.64 16.55
CA SER A 429 24.16 -12.66 16.71
C SER A 429 24.94 -12.49 18.01
N VAL A 430 25.22 -11.26 18.43
CA VAL A 430 25.87 -10.97 19.72
C VAL A 430 25.05 -11.54 20.88
N PHE A 431 23.74 -11.29 20.92
CA PHE A 431 22.88 -11.79 22.00
C PHE A 431 22.66 -13.30 21.93
N ARG A 432 22.56 -13.90 20.75
CA ARG A 432 22.39 -15.35 20.61
C ARG A 432 23.66 -16.13 20.99
N GLN A 433 24.83 -15.65 20.57
CA GLN A 433 26.10 -16.36 20.77
C GLN A 433 26.73 -16.08 22.14
N HIS A 434 26.51 -14.89 22.71
CA HIS A 434 27.15 -14.45 23.95
C HIS A 434 26.18 -14.15 25.09
N PHE A 435 24.96 -14.73 25.08
CA PHE A 435 23.92 -14.44 26.07
C PHE A 435 24.38 -14.62 27.52
N HIS A 436 25.04 -15.74 27.83
CA HIS A 436 25.52 -16.01 29.18
C HIS A 436 26.55 -14.97 29.64
N ALA A 437 27.49 -14.60 28.76
CA ALA A 437 28.48 -13.57 29.03
C ALA A 437 27.83 -12.21 29.31
N LEU A 438 26.82 -11.83 28.51
CA LEU A 438 26.04 -10.62 28.70
C LEU A 438 25.27 -10.63 30.02
N ARG A 439 24.66 -11.77 30.40
CA ARG A 439 23.92 -11.93 31.67
C ARG A 439 24.76 -11.71 32.91
N VAL A 440 26.03 -12.09 32.89
CA VAL A 440 26.97 -11.87 34.00
C VAL A 440 27.63 -10.47 33.93
N GLY A 441 27.12 -9.57 33.09
CA GLY A 441 27.54 -8.18 33.01
C GLY A 441 28.74 -7.90 32.11
N LYS A 442 29.21 -8.87 31.30
CA LYS A 442 30.29 -8.60 30.33
C LYS A 442 29.79 -7.64 29.25
N ARG A 443 30.70 -6.78 28.79
CA ARG A 443 30.48 -5.90 27.64
C ARG A 443 30.93 -6.62 26.38
N ILE A 444 30.03 -6.80 25.41
CA ILE A 444 30.31 -7.50 24.15
C ILE A 444 30.06 -6.54 22.99
N GLY A 445 30.91 -6.57 21.97
CA GLY A 445 30.83 -5.69 20.80
C GLY A 445 30.21 -6.35 19.58
N GLY A 446 29.30 -5.65 18.91
CA GLY A 446 28.86 -5.92 17.53
C GLY A 446 29.44 -4.88 16.55
N SER A 447 28.89 -4.77 15.34
CA SER A 447 29.39 -3.80 14.33
C SER A 447 29.27 -2.35 14.79
N TYR A 448 28.10 -1.96 15.29
CA TYR A 448 27.78 -0.55 15.56
C TYR A 448 27.80 -0.18 17.04
N PHE A 449 27.62 -1.15 17.93
CA PHE A 449 27.52 -0.94 19.36
C PHE A 449 28.34 -1.95 20.15
N ASP A 450 28.87 -1.52 21.28
CA ASP A 450 29.04 -2.44 22.40
C ASP A 450 27.79 -2.44 23.27
N VAL A 451 27.48 -3.59 23.86
CA VAL A 451 26.30 -3.76 24.70
C VAL A 451 26.63 -4.35 26.06
N ARG A 452 25.89 -3.91 27.08
CA ARG A 452 25.79 -4.57 28.39
C ARG A 452 24.34 -4.89 28.68
N TYR A 453 24.10 -6.04 29.29
CA TYR A 453 22.76 -6.51 29.63
C TYR A 453 22.62 -6.68 31.15
N TYR A 454 21.55 -6.12 31.71
CA TYR A 454 21.23 -6.21 33.13
C TYR A 454 19.91 -6.99 33.29
N PRO A 455 19.95 -8.33 33.40
CA PRO A 455 18.75 -9.17 33.37
C PRO A 455 17.79 -8.92 34.54
N GLY A 456 18.31 -8.59 35.73
CA GLY A 456 17.48 -8.34 36.92
C GLY A 456 16.57 -7.11 36.78
N VAL A 457 17.11 -6.02 36.21
CA VAL A 457 16.37 -4.78 35.95
C VAL A 457 15.68 -4.81 34.58
N GLY A 458 16.13 -5.70 33.68
CA GLY A 458 15.62 -5.81 32.31
C GLY A 458 16.03 -4.64 31.42
N THR A 459 17.28 -4.20 31.52
CA THR A 459 17.81 -3.09 30.70
C THR A 459 18.97 -3.52 29.82
N ILE A 460 19.01 -2.98 28.60
CA ILE A 460 20.14 -3.11 27.68
C ILE A 460 20.78 -1.74 27.52
N HIS A 461 22.09 -1.67 27.72
CA HIS A 461 22.88 -0.45 27.60
C HIS A 461 23.68 -0.54 26.32
N PHE A 462 23.52 0.46 25.46
CA PHE A 462 24.18 0.55 24.16
C PHE A 462 25.25 1.63 24.21
N PHE A 463 26.43 1.30 23.72
CA PHE A 463 27.57 2.19 23.62
C PHE A 463 27.95 2.30 22.14
N PRO A 464 27.57 3.39 21.45
CA PRO A 464 27.89 3.58 20.04
C PRO A 464 29.39 3.53 19.80
N LYS A 465 29.83 2.81 18.77
CA LYS A 465 31.23 2.79 18.33
C LYS A 465 31.59 3.98 17.46
N SER A 466 30.60 4.55 16.77
CA SER A 466 30.77 5.70 15.89
C SER A 466 29.84 6.84 16.31
N LYS A 467 30.43 7.97 16.72
CA LYS A 467 29.68 9.20 16.97
C LYS A 467 29.08 9.78 15.69
N THR A 468 29.73 9.57 14.54
CA THR A 468 29.27 10.11 13.26
C THR A 468 28.00 9.43 12.78
N LEU A 469 27.82 8.12 13.02
CA LEU A 469 26.58 7.41 12.69
C LEU A 469 25.40 7.86 13.57
N ILE A 470 25.64 8.10 14.86
CA ILE A 470 24.63 8.67 15.75
C ILE A 470 24.26 10.08 15.31
N ASP A 471 25.24 10.91 14.94
CA ASP A 471 24.99 12.26 14.42
C ASP A 471 24.23 12.22 13.09
N ARG A 472 24.55 11.28 12.19
CA ARG A 472 23.83 11.07 10.93
C ARG A 472 22.35 10.77 11.18
N MET A 473 22.03 9.86 12.11
CA MET A 473 20.65 9.61 12.55
C MET A 473 19.99 10.87 13.11
N ASN A 474 20.68 11.58 14.02
CA ASN A 474 20.17 12.81 14.61
C ASN A 474 19.88 13.89 13.56
N ARG A 475 20.71 14.00 12.52
CA ARG A 475 20.50 14.94 11.42
C ARG A 475 19.35 14.55 10.52
N TRP A 476 19.21 13.27 10.18
CA TRP A 476 18.06 12.77 9.40
C TRP A 476 16.74 13.08 10.10
N VAL A 477 16.61 12.69 11.36
CA VAL A 477 15.40 12.95 12.16
C VAL A 477 15.20 14.45 12.39
N GLY A 478 16.29 15.18 12.68
CA GLY A 478 16.24 16.62 12.89
C GLY A 478 15.75 17.39 11.66
N ARG A 479 16.13 16.99 10.45
CA ARG A 479 15.62 17.58 9.20
C ARG A 479 14.14 17.22 9.00
N GLN A 480 13.76 15.96 9.17
CA GLN A 480 12.36 15.52 9.01
C GLN A 480 11.41 16.23 9.98
N ARG A 481 11.86 16.46 11.22
CA ARG A 481 11.10 17.18 12.25
C ARG A 481 11.28 18.69 12.22
N ARG A 482 12.02 19.21 11.23
CA ARG A 482 12.32 20.64 11.05
C ARG A 482 13.00 21.28 12.27
N TRP A 483 13.73 20.48 13.05
CA TRP A 483 14.59 20.94 14.14
C TRP A 483 15.91 21.50 13.62
N LEU A 484 16.34 21.08 12.41
CA LEU A 484 17.54 21.56 11.74
C LEU A 484 17.19 22.47 10.56
N PRO A 485 18.11 23.38 10.17
CA PRO A 485 17.94 24.17 8.97
C PRO A 485 17.88 23.28 7.72
N PRO A 486 17.12 23.68 6.67
CA PRO A 486 17.05 22.92 5.42
C PRO A 486 18.39 22.93 4.68
N VAL A 487 19.19 24.00 4.83
CA VAL A 487 20.56 24.11 4.31
C VAL A 487 21.48 24.53 5.46
N GLU A 488 22.61 23.85 5.64
CA GLU A 488 23.48 24.09 6.81
C GLU A 488 24.00 25.53 6.88
N SER A 489 24.21 26.15 5.72
CA SER A 489 24.59 27.55 5.53
C SER A 489 23.46 28.56 5.78
N GLN A 490 22.31 28.16 6.29
CA GLN A 490 21.28 29.12 6.73
C GLN A 490 21.39 29.42 8.22
N ALA A 491 21.99 28.51 9.01
CA ALA A 491 22.15 28.70 10.43
C ALA A 491 23.52 29.31 10.75
N GLY A 492 23.54 30.34 11.60
CA GLY A 492 24.79 30.95 12.04
C GLY A 492 25.59 30.07 13.01
N GLN A 493 26.80 30.53 13.34
CA GLN A 493 27.76 29.78 14.14
C GLN A 493 27.21 29.38 15.52
N GLY A 494 26.42 30.26 16.16
CA GLY A 494 25.85 29.98 17.49
C GLY A 494 24.86 28.81 17.50
N PHE A 495 24.10 28.60 16.42
CA PHE A 495 23.21 27.45 16.28
C PHE A 495 24.00 26.13 16.23
N TRP A 496 25.05 26.06 15.41
CA TRP A 496 25.85 24.84 15.33
C TRP A 496 26.66 24.59 16.59
N GLN A 497 27.13 25.66 17.24
CA GLN A 497 27.81 25.58 18.53
C GLN A 497 26.92 24.96 19.62
N GLN A 498 25.65 25.39 19.77
CA GLN A 498 24.75 24.75 20.74
C GLN A 498 24.44 23.29 20.39
N TYR A 499 24.31 22.95 19.10
CA TYR A 499 23.96 21.61 18.65
C TYR A 499 25.08 20.63 19.00
N GLU A 500 26.32 21.00 18.67
CA GLU A 500 27.51 20.22 18.97
C GLU A 500 27.74 20.11 20.49
N GLN A 501 27.59 21.23 21.22
CA GLN A 501 27.82 21.29 22.67
C GLN A 501 26.62 20.82 23.52
N ALA A 502 25.52 20.36 22.92
CA ALA A 502 24.29 20.01 23.65
C ALA A 502 24.51 19.01 24.81
N GLU A 503 25.42 18.02 24.65
CA GLU A 503 25.78 17.09 25.74
C GLU A 503 26.49 17.78 26.91
N THR A 504 27.31 18.80 26.66
CA THR A 504 27.96 19.59 27.70
C THR A 504 26.98 20.54 28.41
N LEU A 505 25.98 21.02 27.68
CA LEU A 505 24.94 21.92 28.20
C LEU A 505 23.82 21.18 28.97
N ASP A 506 23.66 19.87 28.75
CA ASP A 506 22.57 19.03 29.28
C ASP A 506 22.36 19.19 30.80
N ARG A 507 23.45 19.14 31.58
CA ARG A 507 23.37 19.30 33.04
C ARG A 507 22.88 20.69 33.43
N ALA A 508 23.41 21.73 32.79
CA ALA A 508 23.00 23.11 33.07
C ALA A 508 21.53 23.34 32.68
N PHE A 509 21.10 22.78 31.55
CA PHE A 509 19.71 22.80 31.10
C PHE A 509 18.77 22.12 32.09
N HIS A 510 19.06 20.90 32.52
CA HIS A 510 18.24 20.21 33.52
C HIS A 510 18.22 20.93 34.88
N THR A 511 19.33 21.53 35.29
CA THR A 511 19.38 22.37 36.51
C THR A 511 18.47 23.59 36.38
N GLU A 512 18.49 24.28 35.24
CA GLU A 512 17.65 25.46 35.01
C GLU A 512 16.15 25.08 34.96
N VAL A 513 15.80 23.98 34.29
CA VAL A 513 14.41 23.48 34.29
C VAL A 513 13.96 23.12 35.71
N ASN A 514 14.78 22.41 36.49
CA ASN A 514 14.44 22.05 37.87
C ASN A 514 14.36 23.28 38.81
N LYS A 515 15.11 24.36 38.52
CA LYS A 515 15.03 25.61 39.29
C LYS A 515 13.70 26.31 39.07
N GLN A 516 13.23 26.36 37.82
CA GLN A 516 11.95 26.97 37.46
C GLN A 516 10.76 26.07 37.84
N TYR A 517 10.95 24.74 37.81
CA TYR A 517 9.91 23.73 38.05
C TYR A 517 10.46 22.55 38.90
N PRO A 518 10.61 22.74 40.23
CA PRO A 518 11.21 21.72 41.09
C PRO A 518 10.36 20.46 41.19
N ARG A 519 11.00 19.29 41.02
CA ARG A 519 10.38 17.96 41.16
C ARG A 519 9.95 17.61 42.60
N SER A 520 10.23 18.46 43.60
CA SER A 520 9.92 18.20 45.00
C SER A 520 8.78 19.09 45.53
N SER A 521 7.55 18.59 45.47
CA SER A 521 6.46 18.96 46.37
C SER A 521 5.30 17.99 46.12
N ARG A 522 4.52 17.67 47.15
CA ARG A 522 3.44 16.66 47.18
C ARG A 522 2.27 16.89 46.20
N HIS A 523 2.43 17.81 45.24
CA HIS A 523 1.51 18.11 44.14
C HIS A 523 2.32 18.39 42.86
N VAL A 524 2.73 17.34 42.13
CA VAL A 524 3.26 17.49 40.76
C VAL A 524 2.07 17.69 39.85
N HIS A 525 1.70 18.95 39.54
CA HIS A 525 0.66 19.22 38.56
C HIS A 525 1.18 19.25 37.11
N PHE A 526 2.50 19.35 36.86
CA PHE A 526 3.03 19.47 35.51
C PHE A 526 4.54 19.14 35.41
N ASP A 527 4.92 18.09 34.65
CA ASP A 527 6.31 17.81 34.25
C ASP A 527 6.50 18.22 32.78
N PRO A 528 7.32 19.24 32.47
CA PRO A 528 7.45 19.75 31.11
C PRO A 528 8.07 18.72 30.14
N PHE A 529 8.92 17.80 30.61
CA PHE A 529 9.50 16.75 29.77
C PHE A 529 8.48 15.66 29.42
N TRP A 530 7.58 15.37 30.35
CA TRP A 530 6.47 14.44 30.11
C TRP A 530 5.42 15.08 29.20
N ALA A 531 5.08 16.34 29.45
CA ALA A 531 4.04 17.08 28.72
C ALA A 531 4.31 17.15 27.22
N ILE A 532 5.55 17.43 26.79
CA ILE A 532 5.92 17.48 25.36
C ILE A 532 5.76 16.13 24.65
N LYS A 533 5.82 14.99 25.37
CA LYS A 533 5.71 13.64 24.79
C LYS A 533 4.29 13.07 24.90
N HIS A 534 3.64 13.29 26.03
CA HIS A 534 2.44 12.58 26.43
C HIS A 534 1.26 13.48 26.81
N GLY A 535 1.47 14.79 26.97
CA GLY A 535 0.40 15.74 27.29
C GLY A 535 -0.53 15.99 26.10
N GLY A 536 -1.70 16.57 26.39
CA GLY A 536 -2.59 17.12 25.34
C GLY A 536 -2.00 18.38 24.70
N ASP A 537 -2.64 18.92 23.66
CA ASP A 537 -2.08 20.04 22.87
C ASP A 537 -1.70 21.26 23.73
N SER A 538 -2.57 21.66 24.67
CA SER A 538 -2.29 22.78 25.58
C SER A 538 -1.11 22.49 26.54
N GLU A 539 -1.00 21.24 27.01
CA GLU A 539 0.10 20.81 27.87
C GLU A 539 1.41 20.75 27.10
N ARG A 540 1.38 20.27 25.85
CA ARG A 540 2.54 20.25 24.95
C ARG A 540 3.05 21.66 24.66
N GLU A 541 2.16 22.58 24.32
CA GLU A 541 2.51 23.98 24.06
C GLU A 541 3.16 24.62 25.29
N LYS A 542 2.55 24.45 26.46
CA LYS A 542 3.11 24.91 27.73
C LYS A 542 4.48 24.28 27.99
N GLY A 543 4.62 22.96 27.82
CA GLY A 543 5.87 22.23 28.00
C GLY A 543 6.98 22.75 27.08
N HIS A 544 6.65 22.96 25.80
CA HIS A 544 7.56 23.52 24.81
C HIS A 544 8.03 24.92 25.18
N HIS A 545 7.11 25.80 25.60
CA HIS A 545 7.47 27.15 26.03
C HIS A 545 8.45 27.13 27.21
N LEU A 546 8.16 26.32 28.24
CA LEU A 546 8.99 26.29 29.46
C LEU A 546 10.40 25.78 29.20
N LEU A 547 10.50 24.67 28.46
CA LEU A 547 11.80 24.11 28.12
C LEU A 547 12.58 25.06 27.18
N THR A 548 11.90 25.73 26.25
CA THR A 548 12.53 26.69 25.34
C THR A 548 13.12 27.89 26.09
N GLN A 549 12.38 28.40 27.06
CA GLN A 549 12.83 29.48 27.94
C GLN A 549 14.05 29.06 28.77
N ALA A 550 14.03 27.88 29.39
CA ALA A 550 15.14 27.38 30.18
C ALA A 550 16.42 27.20 29.33
N MET A 551 16.30 26.66 28.12
CA MET A 551 17.45 26.53 27.21
C MET A 551 17.98 27.90 26.77
N SER A 552 17.10 28.85 26.47
CA SER A 552 17.51 30.23 26.12
C SER A 552 18.34 30.87 27.23
N THR A 553 17.94 30.73 28.50
CA THR A 553 18.71 31.20 29.66
C THR A 553 20.09 30.56 29.74
N VAL A 554 20.18 29.25 29.50
CA VAL A 554 21.46 28.53 29.53
C VAL A 554 22.39 28.99 28.41
N LEU A 555 21.88 29.15 27.20
CA LEU A 555 22.67 29.62 26.05
C LEU A 555 23.17 31.06 26.26
N ALA A 556 22.31 31.96 26.72
CA ALA A 556 22.68 33.33 27.06
C ALA A 556 23.78 33.39 28.13
N SER A 557 23.70 32.55 29.17
CA SER A 557 24.74 32.47 30.21
C SER A 557 26.12 32.01 29.71
N ARG A 558 26.17 31.41 28.51
CA ARG A 558 27.37 30.91 27.85
C ARG A 558 27.80 31.77 26.67
N GLY A 559 27.12 32.88 26.40
CA GLY A 559 27.39 33.76 25.26
C GLY A 559 27.11 33.11 23.90
N ILE A 560 26.23 32.10 23.87
CA ILE A 560 25.83 31.43 22.62
C ILE A 560 24.50 32.04 22.19
N ASP A 561 24.50 32.69 21.02
CA ASP A 561 23.27 33.16 20.39
C ASP A 561 22.79 32.13 19.35
N PRO A 562 21.77 31.31 19.66
CA PRO A 562 21.21 30.35 18.72
C PRO A 562 20.47 30.99 17.53
N ASP A 563 20.15 32.29 17.61
CA ASP A 563 19.43 33.05 16.57
C ASP A 563 20.37 33.91 15.72
N ALA A 564 21.70 33.81 15.93
CA ALA A 564 22.69 34.48 15.09
C ALA A 564 22.43 34.13 13.61
N GLN A 565 21.96 35.12 12.84
CA GLN A 565 21.83 35.00 11.40
C GLN A 565 23.22 35.15 10.77
N LEU A 566 23.43 34.52 9.61
CA LEU A 566 24.57 34.90 8.78
C LEU A 566 24.34 36.33 8.29
N GLU A 567 25.37 37.18 8.42
CA GLU A 567 25.45 38.44 7.69
C GLU A 567 25.41 38.11 6.20
N ASN A 568 24.24 38.16 5.58
CA ASN A 568 24.14 38.03 4.14
C ASN A 568 24.71 39.33 3.51
N GLU A 569 25.94 39.28 2.98
CA GLU A 569 26.17 40.07 1.78
C GLU A 569 25.23 39.53 0.69
N PRO A 570 24.49 40.39 -0.01
CA PRO A 570 23.62 39.95 -1.09
C PRO A 570 24.50 39.55 -2.27
N SER A 571 24.88 38.28 -2.35
CA SER A 571 25.41 37.74 -3.60
C SER A 571 24.27 37.72 -4.61
N SER A 572 24.31 38.69 -5.50
CA SER A 572 23.58 38.72 -6.77
C SER A 572 23.56 37.33 -7.41
N LEU A 573 22.37 36.92 -7.86
CA LEU A 573 22.11 35.95 -8.92
C LEU A 573 23.38 35.27 -9.47
N LEU A 574 23.72 34.11 -8.93
CA LEU A 574 24.59 33.17 -9.62
C LEU A 574 23.70 32.09 -10.21
N GLU A 575 23.56 32.16 -11.53
CA GLU A 575 23.05 31.09 -12.37
C GLU A 575 23.71 29.77 -11.97
N TRP A 576 22.88 28.77 -11.72
CA TRP A 576 23.32 27.42 -11.46
C TRP A 576 23.85 26.81 -12.77
N THR A 577 25.17 26.80 -12.95
CA THR A 577 25.85 26.11 -14.08
C THR A 577 26.50 24.79 -13.65
N GLY A 578 26.03 24.17 -12.56
CA GLY A 578 26.49 22.86 -12.10
C GLY A 578 25.49 21.77 -12.49
N SER A 579 25.87 20.88 -13.41
CA SER A 579 25.12 19.66 -13.71
C SER A 579 24.82 18.87 -12.44
N LEU A 580 23.56 18.44 -12.28
CA LEU A 580 23.15 17.46 -11.26
C LEU A 580 24.10 16.25 -11.30
N PRO A 581 24.63 15.80 -10.15
CA PRO A 581 25.25 14.49 -10.09
C PRO A 581 24.20 13.44 -10.50
N SER A 582 24.59 12.52 -11.38
CA SER A 582 23.70 11.46 -11.85
C SER A 582 23.24 10.59 -10.68
N ALA A 583 22.01 10.10 -10.77
CA ALA A 583 21.36 9.22 -9.80
C ALA A 583 21.97 7.79 -9.75
N THR A 584 23.28 7.63 -9.97
CA THR A 584 23.91 6.31 -10.17
C THR A 584 24.93 5.87 -9.11
N ASP A 585 25.15 6.62 -8.03
CA ASP A 585 26.15 6.24 -7.00
C ASP A 585 25.54 5.83 -5.64
N LEU A 586 24.43 5.09 -5.66
CA LEU A 586 24.02 4.22 -4.54
C LEU A 586 23.72 2.82 -5.07
N ALA A 587 24.77 2.18 -5.60
CA ALA A 587 24.73 0.80 -6.03
C ALA A 587 24.54 -0.13 -4.82
N LEU A 588 23.31 -0.59 -4.62
CA LEU A 588 23.01 -1.90 -4.02
C LEU A 588 23.37 -2.99 -5.04
N ALA A 589 24.65 -3.12 -5.38
CA ALA A 589 25.14 -4.18 -6.25
C ALA A 589 26.49 -4.68 -5.74
N SER A 590 26.42 -5.59 -4.76
CA SER A 590 27.36 -6.69 -4.47
C SER A 590 26.78 -7.54 -3.35
#